data_AF-A0A8T4F7D3-F1
#
_entry.id   AF-A0A8T4F7D3-F1
#
_cell.length_a   1.000
_cell.length_b   1.000
_cell.length_c   1.000
_cell.angle_alpha   90.00
_cell.angle_beta   90.00
_cell.angle_gamma   90.00
#
_symmetry.space_group_name_H-M   'P 1'
#
loop_
_entity.id
_entity.type
_entity.pdbx_description
1 polymer ?
#
loop_
_entity_poly.entity_id
_entity_poly.type
_entity_poly.pdbx_seq_one_letter_code
_entity_poly.pdbx_strand_id
1 'polypeptide(L)'
;MRVHTLIITLAVAAVAAVAIALAGPARAAAGCIVELDSIYAGNVDEGSGVDEIRVEVDGQSYPRISRKWTEMFAGAIGYASQFEDPSVILDVDHSTVTFGLREVTPPAASSGDSLGGATVSYASDCAGLPPGANVKRALTVSGIGETSYSYLVHLQLTRF
;
A
#
# COMPACT_ATOMS: atom_id res chain seq x y z
N MET A 1 35.22 -36.51 -79.49
CA MET A 1 35.46 -36.04 -78.11
C MET A 1 34.49 -34.91 -77.82
N ARG A 2 34.00 -34.80 -76.57
CA ARG A 2 32.91 -33.93 -76.04
C ARG A 2 31.49 -34.49 -76.19
N VAL A 3 30.62 -34.45 -75.20
CA VAL A 3 30.63 -34.68 -73.74
C VAL A 3 29.14 -34.70 -73.36
N HIS A 4 28.72 -35.64 -72.52
CA HIS A 4 27.37 -35.69 -71.93
C HIS A 4 27.18 -34.51 -70.97
N THR A 5 25.99 -33.92 -70.90
CA THR A 5 25.44 -33.48 -69.59
C THR A 5 23.92 -33.36 -69.61
N LEU A 6 23.26 -34.27 -68.89
CA LEU A 6 21.91 -34.08 -68.35
C LEU A 6 21.97 -33.01 -67.26
N ILE A 7 21.00 -32.09 -67.21
CA ILE A 7 20.77 -31.26 -66.03
C ILE A 7 19.52 -31.79 -65.31
N ILE A 8 19.79 -32.31 -64.11
CA ILE A 8 18.82 -32.78 -63.12
C ILE A 8 18.30 -31.56 -62.33
N THR A 9 17.01 -31.60 -62.03
CA THR A 9 16.20 -30.72 -61.18
C THR A 9 16.78 -30.49 -59.78
N LEU A 10 16.53 -29.31 -59.18
CA LEU A 10 16.46 -29.18 -57.71
C LEU A 10 15.48 -28.09 -57.27
N ALA A 11 14.63 -28.44 -56.31
CA ALA A 11 13.49 -27.68 -55.81
C ALA A 11 13.85 -26.79 -54.59
N VAL A 12 13.09 -25.69 -54.50
CA VAL A 12 12.58 -24.93 -53.34
C VAL A 12 13.30 -25.07 -51.98
N ALA A 13 13.68 -23.92 -51.40
CA ALA A 13 13.60 -23.70 -49.96
C ALA A 13 13.27 -22.23 -49.66
N ALA A 14 12.00 -21.95 -49.36
CA ALA A 14 11.58 -20.70 -48.73
C ALA A 14 12.00 -20.76 -47.25
N VAL A 15 12.96 -19.93 -46.84
CA VAL A 15 13.38 -19.82 -45.45
C VAL A 15 12.43 -18.84 -44.77
N ALA A 16 11.43 -19.37 -44.04
CA ALA A 16 10.67 -18.58 -43.09
C ALA A 16 11.58 -18.28 -41.89
N ALA A 17 11.97 -17.01 -41.73
CA ALA A 17 12.65 -16.55 -40.52
C ALA A 17 11.64 -16.58 -39.35
N VAL A 18 11.76 -17.58 -38.48
CA VAL A 18 11.07 -17.58 -37.19
C VAL A 18 11.75 -16.56 -36.31
N ALA A 19 11.10 -15.41 -36.10
CA ALA A 19 11.51 -14.46 -35.08
C ALA A 19 11.25 -15.11 -33.70
N ILE A 20 12.29 -15.66 -33.09
CA ILE A 20 12.25 -16.05 -31.68
C ILE A 20 12.29 -14.75 -30.88
N ALA A 21 11.12 -14.25 -30.48
CA ALA A 21 11.05 -13.22 -29.46
C ALA A 21 11.61 -13.80 -28.16
N LEU A 22 12.82 -13.41 -27.80
CA LEU A 22 13.35 -13.61 -26.45
C LEU A 22 12.43 -12.82 -25.52
N ALA A 23 11.55 -13.53 -24.81
CA ALA A 23 10.90 -12.97 -23.63
C ALA A 23 12.01 -12.57 -22.67
N GLY A 24 12.30 -11.27 -22.58
CA GLY A 24 13.21 -10.74 -21.58
C GLY A 24 12.74 -11.15 -20.19
N PRO A 25 13.62 -11.14 -19.18
CA PRO A 25 13.20 -11.43 -17.82
C PRO A 25 12.06 -10.48 -17.47
N ALA A 26 10.91 -11.03 -17.11
CA ALA A 26 9.84 -10.27 -16.50
C ALA A 26 10.46 -9.59 -15.28
N ARG A 27 10.66 -8.27 -15.34
CA ARG A 27 11.02 -7.50 -14.16
C ARG A 27 9.87 -7.73 -13.18
N ALA A 28 10.13 -8.42 -12.08
CA ALA A 28 9.20 -8.43 -10.96
C ALA A 28 8.90 -6.97 -10.62
N ALA A 29 7.61 -6.62 -10.56
CA ALA A 29 7.21 -5.27 -10.22
C ALA A 29 7.78 -4.95 -8.84
N ALA A 30 8.63 -3.92 -8.78
CA ALA A 30 9.20 -3.43 -7.55
C ALA A 30 8.11 -2.70 -6.75
N GLY A 31 7.85 -3.15 -5.52
CA GLY A 31 6.91 -2.49 -4.62
C GLY A 31 7.25 -2.71 -3.15
N CYS A 32 6.45 -2.11 -2.29
CA CYS A 32 6.44 -2.35 -0.86
C CYS A 32 5.03 -2.76 -0.42
N ILE A 33 4.97 -3.66 0.54
CA ILE A 33 3.79 -3.80 1.38
C ILE A 33 3.88 -2.72 2.45
N VAL A 34 2.84 -1.91 2.60
CA VAL A 34 2.72 -0.93 3.68
C VAL A 34 1.63 -1.43 4.61
N GLU A 35 1.99 -1.63 5.87
CA GLU A 35 1.11 -2.18 6.91
C GLU A 35 0.98 -1.15 8.03
N LEU A 36 -0.21 -1.05 8.62
CA LEU A 36 -0.34 -0.37 9.90
C LEU A 36 0.38 -1.20 10.97
N ASP A 37 1.21 -0.58 11.80
CA ASP A 37 1.86 -1.21 12.96
C ASP A 37 1.11 -0.80 14.25
N SER A 38 0.97 0.52 14.45
CA SER A 38 0.23 1.08 15.59
C SER A 38 -0.17 2.52 15.37
N ILE A 39 -1.11 3.01 16.17
CA ILE A 39 -1.48 4.43 16.29
C ILE A 39 -1.31 4.81 17.75
N TYR A 40 -0.52 5.84 18.03
CA TYR A 40 -0.43 6.45 19.36
C TYR A 40 -1.25 7.74 19.39
N ALA A 41 -2.22 7.83 20.30
CA ALA A 41 -2.96 9.07 20.54
C ALA A 41 -2.18 9.93 21.53
N GLY A 42 -1.51 10.97 21.04
CA GLY A 42 -0.93 12.00 21.91
C GLY A 42 -2.01 12.84 22.58
N ASN A 43 -3.03 13.22 21.83
CA ASN A 43 -4.30 13.74 22.33
C ASN A 43 -5.43 13.38 21.35
N VAL A 44 -6.67 13.37 21.83
CA VAL A 44 -7.86 13.01 21.06
C VAL A 44 -8.68 14.26 20.72
N ASP A 45 -9.62 14.18 19.78
CA ASP A 45 -10.40 15.35 19.34
C ASP A 45 -11.55 15.65 20.31
N GLU A 46 -12.24 14.63 20.82
CA GLU A 46 -13.45 14.82 21.62
C GLU A 46 -13.21 15.45 23.00
N GLY A 47 -14.16 16.31 23.41
CA GLY A 47 -14.22 16.81 24.79
C GLY A 47 -14.54 15.73 25.84
N SER A 48 -15.07 14.57 25.41
CA SER A 48 -15.31 13.40 26.27
C SER A 48 -14.00 12.73 26.71
N GLY A 49 -12.91 12.97 25.97
CA GLY A 49 -11.60 12.36 26.19
C GLY A 49 -11.43 10.99 25.54
N VAL A 50 -12.37 10.55 24.69
CA VAL A 50 -12.29 9.30 23.93
C VAL A 50 -12.73 9.54 22.49
N ASP A 51 -11.89 9.18 21.53
CA ASP A 51 -12.28 9.13 20.12
C ASP A 51 -12.56 7.68 19.71
N GLU A 52 -13.63 7.46 18.95
CA GLU A 52 -13.89 6.20 18.28
C GLU A 52 -13.24 6.19 16.89
N ILE A 53 -12.05 5.60 16.80
CA ILE A 53 -11.22 5.67 15.59
C ILE A 53 -11.49 4.51 14.64
N ARG A 54 -11.58 4.86 13.35
CA ARG A 54 -11.45 3.97 12.20
C ARG A 54 -10.28 4.41 11.33
N VAL A 55 -9.71 3.45 10.60
CA VAL A 55 -8.63 3.71 9.64
C VAL A 55 -9.13 3.46 8.23
N GLU A 56 -8.99 4.44 7.35
CA GLU A 56 -9.25 4.29 5.93
C GLU A 56 -7.96 4.05 5.16
N VAL A 57 -7.91 2.95 4.41
CA VAL A 57 -6.79 2.59 3.54
C VAL A 57 -7.37 2.17 2.19
N ASP A 58 -6.96 2.83 1.11
CA ASP A 58 -7.39 2.54 -0.27
C ASP A 58 -8.94 2.43 -0.42
N GLY A 59 -9.65 3.37 0.19
CA GLY A 59 -11.13 3.42 0.17
C GLY A 59 -11.83 2.33 1.01
N GLN A 60 -11.08 1.52 1.76
CA GLN A 60 -11.64 0.57 2.72
C GLN A 60 -11.47 1.13 4.14
N SER A 61 -12.55 1.13 4.92
CA SER A 61 -12.51 1.52 6.33
C SER A 61 -12.39 0.31 7.25
N TYR A 62 -11.49 0.40 8.22
CA TYR A 62 -11.16 -0.63 9.19
C TYR A 62 -11.45 -0.15 10.62
N PRO A 63 -11.89 -1.03 11.53
CA PRO A 63 -12.15 -2.46 11.31
C PRO A 63 -13.42 -2.69 10.46
N ARG A 64 -13.53 -3.86 9.81
CA ARG A 64 -14.59 -4.22 8.85
C ARG A 64 -15.56 -5.27 9.41
N ILE A 65 -15.10 -6.18 10.26
CA ILE A 65 -15.84 -7.41 10.61
C ILE A 65 -16.22 -7.43 12.09
N SER A 66 -15.23 -7.28 12.96
CA SER A 66 -15.33 -7.69 14.37
C SER A 66 -15.71 -6.56 15.32
N ARG A 67 -15.13 -5.38 15.10
CA ARG A 67 -15.44 -4.13 15.81
C ARG A 67 -15.80 -3.07 14.77
N LYS A 68 -16.63 -2.11 15.17
CA LYS A 68 -17.00 -1.00 14.29
C LYS A 68 -15.96 0.14 14.33
N TRP A 69 -15.20 0.25 15.43
CA TRP A 69 -14.16 1.25 15.70
C TRP A 69 -13.24 0.78 16.83
N THR A 70 -12.17 1.52 17.07
CA THR A 70 -11.27 1.38 18.22
C THR A 70 -11.35 2.63 19.08
N GLU A 71 -11.72 2.48 20.35
CA GLU A 71 -11.68 3.58 21.31
C GLU A 71 -10.22 3.97 21.60
N MET A 72 -9.92 5.25 21.48
CA MET A 72 -8.62 5.85 21.74
C MET A 72 -8.81 6.99 22.75
N PHE A 73 -8.01 7.01 23.79
CA PHE A 73 -7.92 8.14 24.74
C PHE A 73 -6.49 8.70 24.71
N ALA A 74 -6.27 9.89 25.28
CA ALA A 74 -4.93 10.48 25.32
C ALA A 74 -3.92 9.55 26.01
N GLY A 75 -2.82 9.25 25.33
CA GLY A 75 -1.78 8.29 25.71
C GLY A 75 -2.04 6.84 25.28
N ALA A 76 -3.19 6.53 24.67
CA ALA A 76 -3.50 5.17 24.22
C ALA A 76 -2.65 4.75 23.00
N ILE A 77 -2.41 3.45 22.89
CA ILE A 77 -1.83 2.81 21.70
C ILE A 77 -2.86 1.85 21.14
N GLY A 78 -3.30 2.11 19.90
CA GLY A 78 -4.10 1.20 19.10
C GLY A 78 -3.18 0.37 18.20
N TYR A 79 -3.10 -0.94 18.42
CA TYR A 79 -2.31 -1.84 17.58
C TYR A 79 -3.05 -2.23 16.30
N ALA A 80 -2.31 -2.57 15.25
CA ALA A 80 -2.86 -2.99 13.95
C ALA A 80 -3.99 -4.03 14.05
N SER A 81 -3.85 -5.03 14.92
CA SER A 81 -4.86 -6.07 15.13
C SER A 81 -6.22 -5.55 15.60
N GLN A 82 -6.26 -4.41 16.31
CA GLN A 82 -7.52 -3.77 16.69
C GLN A 82 -8.22 -3.15 15.48
N PHE A 83 -7.48 -2.87 14.42
CA PHE A 83 -7.94 -2.39 13.12
C PHE A 83 -7.91 -3.49 12.04
N GLU A 84 -7.85 -4.77 12.41
CA GLU A 84 -7.82 -5.91 11.46
C GLU A 84 -6.61 -5.88 10.50
N ASP A 85 -5.47 -5.39 10.98
CA ASP A 85 -4.17 -5.45 10.31
C ASP A 85 -4.19 -4.91 8.86
N PRO A 86 -4.60 -3.63 8.67
CA PRO A 86 -4.77 -3.08 7.33
C PRO A 86 -3.42 -2.94 6.63
N SER A 87 -3.39 -3.40 5.38
CA SER A 87 -2.19 -3.37 4.53
C SER A 87 -2.55 -3.07 3.08
N VAL A 88 -1.56 -2.59 2.33
CA VAL A 88 -1.72 -2.18 0.93
C VAL A 88 -0.40 -2.35 0.18
N ILE A 89 -0.49 -2.61 -1.12
CA ILE A 89 0.67 -2.64 -2.00
C ILE A 89 0.92 -1.24 -2.56
N LEU A 90 2.14 -0.76 -2.40
CA LEU A 90 2.63 0.50 -2.92
C LEU A 90 3.70 0.23 -3.97
N ASP A 91 3.48 0.65 -5.21
CA ASP A 91 4.39 0.40 -6.32
C ASP A 91 4.43 1.61 -7.28
N VAL A 92 5.00 1.44 -8.47
CA VAL A 92 5.12 2.51 -9.46
C VAL A 92 3.76 2.98 -10.01
N ASP A 93 2.76 2.11 -10.04
CA ASP A 93 1.42 2.39 -10.58
C ASP A 93 0.49 2.87 -9.46
N HIS A 94 0.68 2.39 -8.23
CA HIS A 94 0.06 2.86 -7.00
C HIS A 94 1.08 3.68 -6.19
N SER A 95 1.44 4.84 -6.71
CA SER A 95 2.60 5.61 -6.22
C SER A 95 2.44 6.27 -4.86
N THR A 96 1.23 6.35 -4.30
CA THR A 96 0.97 6.97 -2.99
C THR A 96 -0.20 6.29 -2.32
N VAL A 97 -0.10 6.07 -1.01
CA VAL A 97 -1.20 5.60 -0.17
C VAL A 97 -1.33 6.45 1.08
N THR A 98 -2.55 6.61 1.57
CA THR A 98 -2.85 7.33 2.80
C THR A 98 -3.58 6.40 3.76
N PHE A 99 -3.08 6.33 4.99
CA PHE A 99 -3.77 5.76 6.13
C PHE A 99 -4.54 6.89 6.80
N GLY A 100 -5.79 7.07 6.40
CA GLY A 100 -6.68 8.12 6.91
C GLY A 100 -7.23 7.75 8.27
N LEU A 101 -7.21 8.66 9.23
CA LEU A 101 -7.87 8.50 10.52
C LEU A 101 -9.24 9.15 10.45
N ARG A 102 -10.26 8.39 10.85
CA ARG A 102 -11.64 8.86 10.94
C ARG A 102 -12.15 8.66 12.35
N GLU A 103 -12.69 9.72 12.93
CA GLU A 103 -13.48 9.65 14.14
C GLU A 103 -14.92 9.34 13.74
N VAL A 104 -15.57 8.38 14.40
CA VAL A 104 -16.97 8.06 14.14
C VAL A 104 -17.79 8.33 15.39
N THR A 105 -19.07 8.67 15.23
CA THR A 105 -19.98 8.79 16.38
C THR A 105 -20.85 7.55 16.47
N PRO A 106 -20.67 6.67 17.48
CA PRO A 106 -21.55 5.54 17.70
C PRO A 106 -23.04 5.94 17.83
N PRO A 107 -23.96 5.10 17.32
CA PRO A 107 -23.74 3.80 16.68
C PRO A 107 -23.41 3.88 15.18
N ALA A 108 -23.31 5.09 14.62
CA ALA A 108 -23.20 5.36 13.18
C ALA A 108 -21.74 5.30 12.68
N ALA A 109 -21.13 4.12 12.67
CA ALA A 109 -19.73 3.93 12.26
C ALA A 109 -19.43 4.15 10.76
N SER A 110 -20.46 4.33 9.93
CA SER A 110 -20.32 4.53 8.47
C SER A 110 -20.09 5.98 8.06
N SER A 111 -20.35 6.93 8.96
CA SER A 111 -20.13 8.36 8.77
C SER A 111 -19.21 8.82 9.89
N GLY A 112 -18.01 9.27 9.53
CA GLY A 112 -17.05 9.77 10.49
C GLY A 112 -16.33 10.98 9.94
N ASP A 113 -15.95 11.87 10.84
CA ASP A 113 -15.16 13.05 10.52
C ASP A 113 -13.71 12.65 10.26
N SER A 114 -13.11 13.30 9.26
CA SER A 114 -11.73 13.03 8.89
C SER A 114 -10.79 13.81 9.81
N LEU A 115 -9.98 13.09 10.58
CA LEU A 115 -8.91 13.67 11.40
C LEU A 115 -7.62 13.92 10.60
N GLY A 116 -7.58 13.48 9.33
CA GLY A 116 -6.42 13.58 8.44
C GLY A 116 -5.83 12.20 8.13
N GLY A 117 -4.58 12.13 7.70
CA GLY A 117 -3.99 10.85 7.33
C GLY A 117 -2.47 10.86 7.21
N ALA A 118 -1.91 9.67 7.37
CA ALA A 118 -0.49 9.39 7.22
C ALA A 118 -0.22 8.90 5.79
N THR A 119 0.40 9.74 4.98
CA THR A 119 0.69 9.46 3.57
C THR A 119 2.10 8.92 3.37
N VAL A 120 2.21 7.85 2.58
CA VAL A 120 3.47 7.21 2.16
C VAL A 120 3.51 7.22 0.63
N SER A 121 4.68 7.54 0.06
CA SER A 121 4.86 7.50 -1.40
C SER A 121 5.93 6.50 -1.82
N TYR A 122 5.72 5.87 -2.98
CA TYR A 122 6.66 4.92 -3.53
C TYR A 122 8.04 5.58 -3.72
N ALA A 123 8.05 6.77 -4.32
CA ALA A 123 9.28 7.47 -4.66
C ALA A 123 10.15 7.84 -3.45
N SER A 124 9.55 8.30 -2.36
CA SER A 124 10.28 8.74 -1.17
C SER A 124 10.56 7.63 -0.16
N ASP A 125 9.66 6.67 -0.03
CA ASP A 125 9.66 5.77 1.12
C ASP A 125 9.95 4.31 0.75
N CYS A 126 9.72 3.91 -0.51
CA CYS A 126 9.88 2.53 -0.95
C CYS A 126 11.00 2.33 -1.98
N ALA A 127 11.10 3.17 -3.00
CA ALA A 127 11.94 2.95 -4.19
C ALA A 127 13.44 2.81 -3.85
N GLY A 128 13.90 3.49 -2.80
CA GLY A 128 15.29 3.44 -2.34
C GLY A 128 15.60 2.26 -1.41
N LEU A 129 14.61 1.47 -0.99
CA LEU A 129 14.83 0.36 -0.08
C LEU A 129 15.39 -0.88 -0.83
N PRO A 130 16.37 -1.59 -0.25
CA PRO A 130 16.81 -2.89 -0.76
C PRO A 130 15.66 -3.92 -0.74
N PRO A 131 15.61 -4.88 -1.69
CA PRO A 131 14.66 -5.99 -1.62
C PRO A 131 14.76 -6.75 -0.29
N GLY A 132 13.62 -7.06 0.32
CA GLY A 132 13.52 -7.68 1.65
C GLY A 132 13.73 -6.73 2.83
N ALA A 133 14.03 -5.45 2.59
CA ALA A 133 14.14 -4.48 3.67
C ALA A 133 12.80 -4.28 4.38
N ASN A 134 12.88 -4.13 5.69
CA ASN A 134 11.75 -3.88 6.56
C ASN A 134 12.04 -2.62 7.40
N VAL A 135 11.24 -1.57 7.21
CA VAL A 135 11.49 -0.24 7.79
C VAL A 135 10.22 0.29 8.44
N LYS A 136 10.35 0.86 9.63
CA LYS A 136 9.25 1.57 10.31
C LYS A 136 9.25 3.05 9.94
N ARG A 137 8.05 3.62 9.78
CA ARG A 137 7.83 5.05 9.56
C ARG A 137 6.79 5.56 10.54
N ALA A 138 7.05 6.73 11.10
CA ALA A 138 6.14 7.43 12.00
C ALA A 138 5.70 8.73 11.34
N LEU A 139 4.39 8.95 11.27
CA LEU A 139 3.78 10.11 10.63
C LEU A 139 2.77 10.73 11.59
N THR A 140 2.85 12.03 11.78
CA THR A 140 1.95 12.76 12.67
C THR A 140 0.71 13.21 11.93
N VAL A 141 -0.46 12.96 12.52
CA VAL A 141 -1.76 13.49 12.12
C VAL A 141 -2.26 14.36 13.27
N SER A 142 -2.48 15.65 13.05
CA SER A 142 -2.86 16.58 14.13
C SER A 142 -3.71 17.72 13.59
N GLY A 143 -4.57 18.25 14.45
CA GLY A 143 -5.48 19.33 14.09
C GLY A 143 -6.19 19.90 15.31
N ILE A 144 -7.29 20.60 15.03
CA ILE A 144 -8.15 21.20 16.03
C ILE A 144 -9.60 20.90 15.62
N GLY A 145 -10.34 20.19 16.46
CA GLY A 145 -11.80 20.06 16.37
C GLY A 145 -12.43 20.58 17.66
N GLU A 146 -13.05 19.72 18.46
CA GLU A 146 -13.53 20.12 19.79
C GLU A 146 -12.36 20.44 20.73
N THR A 147 -11.29 19.65 20.62
CA THR A 147 -10.02 19.89 21.28
C THR A 147 -8.86 19.80 20.28
N SER A 148 -7.63 20.09 20.72
CA SER A 148 -6.46 19.91 19.85
C SER A 148 -6.04 18.45 19.86
N TYR A 149 -6.14 17.73 18.75
CA TYR A 149 -5.75 16.32 18.69
C TYR A 149 -4.37 16.11 18.05
N SER A 150 -3.75 14.98 18.40
CA SER A 150 -2.48 14.56 17.81
C SER A 150 -2.35 13.04 17.87
N TYR A 151 -2.10 12.45 16.71
CA TYR A 151 -1.91 11.03 16.50
C TYR A 151 -0.57 10.78 15.83
N LEU A 152 0.16 9.78 16.30
CA LEU A 152 1.36 9.28 15.64
C LEU A 152 1.04 7.91 15.04
N VAL A 153 0.98 7.85 13.71
CA VAL A 153 0.72 6.62 12.95
C VAL A 153 2.05 5.97 12.61
N HIS A 154 2.26 4.77 13.14
CA HIS A 154 3.38 3.92 12.79
C HIS A 154 2.99 2.95 11.69
N LEU A 155 3.76 2.98 10.60
CA LEU A 155 3.62 2.11 9.45
C LEU A 155 4.88 1.24 9.30
N GLN A 156 4.70 0.01 8.86
CA GLN A 156 5.77 -0.90 8.51
C GLN A 156 5.81 -1.08 6.99
N LEU A 157 6.98 -0.86 6.39
CA LEU A 157 7.21 -0.99 4.96
C LEU A 157 8.10 -2.21 4.72
N THR A 158 7.62 -3.15 3.91
CA THR A 158 8.37 -4.34 3.49
C THR A 158 8.57 -4.34 1.99
N ARG A 159 9.82 -4.19 1.54
CA ARG A 159 10.18 -4.16 0.11
C ARG A 159 10.23 -5.59 -0.47
N PHE A 160 9.62 -5.84 -1.63
CA PHE A 160 9.63 -7.15 -2.30
C PHE A 160 10.21 -7.15 -3.72
#